data_AF-Q5L6T9-F1
#
_entry.id   AF-Q5L6T9-F1
#
_cell.length_a   1.000
_cell.length_b   1.000
_cell.length_c   1.000
_cell.angle_alpha   90.00
_cell.angle_beta   90.00
_cell.angle_gamma   90.00
#
_symmetry.space_group_name_H-M   'P 1'
#
loop_
_entity.id
_entity.type
_entity.pdbx_description
1 polymer ?
#
loop_
_entity_poly.entity_id
_entity_poly.type
_entity_poly.pdbx_seq_one_letter_code
_entity_poly.pdbx_strand_id
1 'polypeptide(L)'
;MKLPRICFGYVPKLAFMCTKEKGNVHYIPTARHAAKKVVSGIFAVLGTAAFSCSILAASMCQTFFPCIGLFILGILLFIVAYCQYGGAWTRIEIPKLRYRKPHVSSITEREYLSLLWKWRFLSPSVYCHQVNRNIYICEGTKDNLKKILEKRSAKKNGTILIQELDLDAIRHDQLETETQYQEVFQLPKAMLEGVKSFLRTSYSEDKIISASWPDHPPGPTPQEVLYTHIPGLRQGDEAYESASLLSVYTETYIEAFKAAIERVAVSRLVSREGICLLVSPLGVVKGLSPEALHATKTLSKTAFLQAVESLAMETVIPESKSRLRITIALVDPESVAPLRSVDTNVMFPSRESLSFSDFSPASSTWCHVI
;
A
#
# COMPACT_ATOMS: atom_id res chain seq x y z
N MET A 1 -31.13 -23.33 7.31
CA MET A 1 -31.37 -23.31 5.84
C MET A 1 -31.80 -21.91 5.43
N LYS A 2 -31.16 -21.26 4.45
CA LYS A 2 -31.49 -19.90 4.00
C LYS A 2 -32.31 -19.97 2.69
N LEU A 3 -33.53 -20.52 2.75
CA LEU A 3 -34.47 -20.63 1.62
C LEU A 3 -34.73 -19.33 0.82
N PRO A 4 -34.72 -18.11 1.43
CA PRO A 4 -34.98 -16.89 0.67
C PRO A 4 -33.93 -16.59 -0.41
N ARG A 5 -32.76 -17.22 -0.36
CA ARG A 5 -31.67 -16.97 -1.32
C ARG A 5 -31.80 -17.76 -2.62
N ILE A 6 -32.64 -18.79 -2.65
CA ILE A 6 -32.84 -19.66 -3.82
C ILE A 6 -33.93 -19.08 -4.74
N CYS A 7 -34.93 -18.40 -4.18
CA CYS A 7 -36.11 -17.95 -4.92
C CYS A 7 -35.97 -16.59 -5.62
N PHE A 8 -34.98 -15.75 -5.25
CA PHE A 8 -34.79 -14.41 -5.83
C PHE A 8 -33.65 -14.32 -6.88
N GLY A 9 -33.22 -15.45 -7.45
CA GLY A 9 -32.03 -15.56 -8.30
C GLY A 9 -32.14 -15.02 -9.74
N TYR A 10 -33.27 -14.43 -10.16
CA TYR A 10 -33.45 -13.98 -11.54
C TYR A 10 -32.89 -12.58 -11.87
N VAL A 11 -32.28 -11.90 -10.91
CA VAL A 11 -31.38 -10.78 -11.22
C VAL A 11 -29.97 -11.23 -10.90
N PRO A 12 -29.05 -11.34 -11.88
CA PRO A 12 -27.65 -11.59 -11.60
C PRO A 12 -27.09 -10.35 -10.90
N LYS A 13 -27.29 -10.24 -9.60
CA LYS A 13 -26.39 -9.44 -8.79
C LYS A 13 -25.05 -10.15 -8.88
N LEU A 14 -24.13 -9.58 -9.65
CA LEU A 14 -22.68 -9.76 -9.55
C LEU A 14 -22.16 -9.31 -8.16
N ALA A 15 -22.89 -9.63 -7.11
CA ALA A 15 -22.43 -9.45 -5.75
C ALA A 15 -21.60 -10.69 -5.43
N PHE A 16 -20.28 -10.51 -5.43
CA PHE A 16 -19.35 -11.42 -4.78
C PHE A 16 -19.86 -11.71 -3.37
N MET A 17 -20.58 -12.82 -3.18
CA MET A 17 -20.88 -13.31 -1.83
C MET A 17 -19.60 -13.89 -1.27
N CYS A 18 -18.76 -13.01 -0.72
CA CYS A 18 -17.68 -13.38 0.17
C CYS A 18 -18.33 -13.87 1.48
N THR A 19 -18.66 -15.15 1.56
CA THR A 19 -18.94 -15.76 2.86
C THR A 19 -17.63 -15.75 3.63
N LYS A 20 -17.50 -14.79 4.56
CA LYS A 20 -16.41 -14.78 5.56
C LYS A 20 -16.61 -15.98 6.49
N GLU A 21 -16.24 -17.17 6.02
CA GLU A 21 -15.76 -18.20 6.93
C GLU A 21 -14.31 -17.88 7.28
N LYS A 22 -13.91 -18.18 8.52
CA LYS A 22 -12.54 -17.97 8.99
C LYS A 22 -11.58 -18.81 8.14
N GLY A 23 -10.90 -18.18 7.18
CA GLY A 23 -9.81 -18.78 6.41
C GLY A 23 -9.91 -18.54 4.92
N ASN A 24 -8.80 -18.74 4.23
CA ASN A 24 -8.49 -18.34 2.84
C ASN A 24 -9.29 -19.06 1.74
N VAL A 25 -10.54 -19.42 2.00
CA VAL A 25 -11.40 -20.17 1.10
C VAL A 25 -12.45 -19.22 0.55
N HIS A 26 -12.38 -18.98 -0.76
CA HIS A 26 -13.35 -18.17 -1.48
C HIS A 26 -14.17 -19.07 -2.41
N TYR A 27 -15.49 -18.89 -2.41
CA TYR A 27 -16.37 -19.56 -3.35
C TYR A 27 -16.71 -18.59 -4.48
N ILE A 28 -16.25 -18.90 -5.70
CA ILE A 28 -16.55 -18.07 -6.88
C ILE A 28 -17.60 -18.78 -7.74
N PRO A 29 -18.68 -18.10 -8.15
CA PRO A 29 -19.63 -18.65 -9.10
C PRO A 29 -18.97 -18.72 -10.48
N THR A 30 -18.72 -19.92 -10.99
CA THR A 30 -18.10 -20.09 -12.31
C THR A 30 -19.10 -19.82 -13.43
N ALA A 31 -18.68 -19.05 -14.44
CA ALA A 31 -19.49 -18.76 -15.64
C ALA A 31 -19.75 -20.03 -16.48
N ARG A 32 -18.83 -21.01 -16.43
CA ARG A 32 -18.94 -22.31 -17.12
C ARG A 32 -20.11 -23.20 -16.65
N HIS A 33 -20.78 -22.87 -15.55
CA HIS A 33 -21.89 -23.66 -15.01
C HIS A 33 -23.25 -22.94 -15.07
N ALA A 34 -23.43 -22.02 -16.04
CA ALA A 34 -24.71 -21.34 -16.29
C ALA A 34 -25.89 -22.33 -16.43
N ALA A 35 -25.70 -23.44 -17.16
CA ALA A 35 -26.71 -24.48 -17.31
C ALA A 35 -27.15 -25.10 -15.96
N LYS A 36 -26.21 -25.37 -15.04
CA LYS A 36 -26.53 -25.91 -13.71
C LYS A 36 -27.32 -24.92 -12.85
N LYS A 37 -27.05 -23.62 -13.00
CA LYS A 37 -27.80 -22.55 -12.32
C LYS A 37 -29.24 -22.44 -12.83
N VAL A 38 -29.42 -22.52 -14.16
CA VAL A 38 -30.75 -22.55 -14.79
C VAL A 38 -31.53 -23.78 -14.34
N VAL A 39 -30.92 -24.97 -14.38
CA VAL A 39 -31.53 -26.22 -13.93
C VAL A 39 -31.91 -26.18 -12.43
N SER A 40 -31.03 -25.65 -11.58
CA SER A 40 -31.32 -25.42 -10.16
C SER A 40 -32.53 -24.49 -9.96
N GLY A 41 -32.64 -23.43 -10.75
CA GLY A 41 -33.79 -22.52 -10.75
C GLY A 41 -35.09 -23.22 -11.17
N ILE A 42 -35.07 -24.02 -12.23
CA ILE A 42 -36.23 -24.80 -12.71
C ILE A 42 -36.72 -25.75 -11.61
N PHE A 43 -35.81 -26.51 -10.99
CA PHE A 43 -36.17 -27.44 -9.92
C PHE A 43 -36.69 -26.72 -8.67
N ALA A 44 -36.15 -25.55 -8.33
CA ALA A 44 -36.66 -24.75 -7.22
C ALA A 44 -38.09 -24.25 -7.49
N VAL A 45 -38.38 -23.77 -8.71
CA VAL A 45 -39.73 -23.33 -9.10
C VAL A 45 -40.72 -24.50 -9.08
N LEU A 46 -40.34 -25.65 -9.64
CA LEU A 46 -41.16 -26.87 -9.60
C LEU A 46 -41.39 -27.34 -8.15
N GLY A 47 -40.37 -27.26 -7.30
CA GLY A 47 -40.47 -27.56 -5.87
C GLY A 47 -41.45 -26.64 -5.14
N THR A 48 -41.39 -25.33 -5.40
CA THR A 48 -42.35 -24.36 -4.84
C THR A 48 -43.78 -24.59 -5.32
N ALA A 49 -43.96 -24.97 -6.59
CA ALA A 49 -45.27 -25.27 -7.15
C ALA A 49 -45.86 -26.55 -6.52
N ALA A 50 -45.09 -27.63 -6.44
CA ALA A 50 -45.52 -28.89 -5.80
C ALA A 50 -45.86 -28.67 -4.31
N PHE A 51 -45.07 -27.88 -3.60
CA PHE A 51 -45.33 -27.53 -2.20
C PHE A 51 -46.62 -26.69 -2.04
N SER A 52 -46.83 -25.71 -2.92
CA SER A 52 -48.06 -24.90 -2.91
C SER A 52 -49.29 -25.74 -3.24
N CYS A 53 -49.19 -26.66 -4.21
CA CYS A 53 -50.24 -27.62 -4.54
C CYS A 53 -50.52 -28.61 -3.40
N SER A 54 -49.51 -29.00 -2.63
CA SER A 54 -49.68 -29.82 -1.41
C SER A 54 -50.52 -29.09 -0.37
N ILE A 55 -50.22 -27.82 -0.10
CA ILE A 55 -50.99 -26.98 0.83
C ILE A 55 -52.44 -26.80 0.35
N LEU A 56 -52.64 -26.55 -0.95
CA LEU A 56 -53.97 -26.41 -1.54
C LEU A 56 -54.76 -27.73 -1.49
N ALA A 57 -54.12 -28.87 -1.77
CA ALA A 57 -54.76 -30.18 -1.69
C ALA A 57 -55.19 -30.55 -0.26
N ALA A 58 -54.38 -30.18 0.75
CA ALA A 58 -54.73 -30.34 2.16
C ALA A 58 -55.88 -29.43 2.60
N SER A 59 -55.86 -28.16 2.18
CA SER A 59 -56.78 -27.13 2.69
C SER A 59 -58.13 -27.09 1.98
N MET A 60 -58.14 -27.25 0.64
CA MET A 60 -59.35 -27.10 -0.17
C MET A 60 -59.94 -28.45 -0.58
N CYS A 61 -59.10 -29.44 -0.89
CA CYS A 61 -59.56 -30.72 -1.42
C CYS A 61 -59.68 -31.82 -0.34
N GLN A 62 -59.20 -31.58 0.88
CA GLN A 62 -59.17 -32.54 2.00
C GLN A 62 -58.58 -33.91 1.64
N THR A 63 -57.71 -33.98 0.62
CA THR A 63 -57.13 -35.24 0.14
C THR A 63 -55.77 -35.48 0.78
N PHE A 64 -55.73 -36.38 1.76
CA PHE A 64 -54.54 -36.61 2.59
C PHE A 64 -53.38 -37.28 1.84
N PHE A 65 -53.65 -38.33 1.06
CA PHE A 65 -52.62 -39.08 0.32
C PHE A 65 -51.93 -38.26 -0.80
N PRO A 66 -52.67 -37.52 -1.67
CA PRO A 66 -52.06 -36.64 -2.67
C PRO A 66 -51.26 -35.50 -2.07
N CYS A 67 -51.70 -34.94 -0.93
CA CYS A 67 -50.96 -33.91 -0.22
C CYS A 67 -49.56 -34.38 0.21
N ILE A 68 -49.47 -35.56 0.83
CA ILE A 68 -48.20 -36.14 1.28
C ILE A 68 -47.27 -36.42 0.08
N GLY A 69 -47.82 -36.97 -1.02
CA GLY A 69 -47.06 -37.23 -2.23
C GLY A 69 -46.44 -35.95 -2.82
N LEU A 70 -47.22 -34.87 -2.93
CA LEU A 70 -46.76 -33.58 -3.45
C LEU A 70 -45.75 -32.89 -2.51
N PHE A 71 -45.91 -33.06 -1.20
CA PHE A 71 -44.96 -32.54 -0.20
C PHE A 71 -43.60 -33.22 -0.33
N ILE A 72 -43.57 -34.55 -0.38
CA ILE A 72 -42.33 -35.34 -0.55
C ILE A 72 -41.68 -35.00 -1.89
N LEU A 73 -42.46 -34.90 -2.96
CA LEU A 73 -41.97 -34.49 -4.28
C LEU A 73 -41.33 -33.10 -4.23
N GLY A 74 -41.99 -32.13 -3.58
CA GLY A 74 -41.46 -30.78 -3.39
C GLY A 74 -40.11 -30.78 -2.68
N ILE A 75 -39.98 -31.54 -1.59
CA ILE A 75 -38.72 -31.68 -0.85
C ILE A 75 -37.61 -32.28 -1.73
N LEU A 76 -37.90 -33.35 -2.46
CA LEU A 76 -36.93 -34.00 -3.35
C LEU A 76 -36.44 -33.03 -4.43
N LEU A 77 -37.34 -32.24 -5.03
CA LEU A 77 -37.00 -31.22 -6.02
C LEU A 77 -36.10 -30.13 -5.41
N PHE A 78 -36.36 -29.69 -4.18
CA PHE A 78 -35.49 -28.74 -3.48
C PHE A 78 -34.11 -29.32 -3.17
N ILE A 79 -34.02 -30.60 -2.79
CA ILE A 79 -32.73 -31.28 -2.57
C ILE A 79 -31.93 -31.30 -3.88
N VAL A 80 -32.54 -31.69 -4.99
CA VAL A 80 -31.89 -31.68 -6.31
C VAL A 80 -31.46 -30.27 -6.71
N ALA A 81 -32.32 -29.27 -6.52
CA ALA A 81 -32.01 -27.87 -6.77
C ALA A 81 -30.80 -27.40 -5.96
N TYR A 82 -30.71 -27.80 -4.68
CA TYR A 82 -29.61 -27.46 -3.79
C TYR A 82 -28.30 -28.15 -4.20
N CYS A 83 -28.34 -29.44 -4.57
CA CYS A 83 -27.17 -30.16 -5.06
C CYS A 83 -26.61 -29.54 -6.35
N GLN A 84 -27.49 -29.17 -7.30
CA GLN A 84 -27.09 -28.49 -8.54
C GLN A 84 -26.55 -27.08 -8.27
N TYR A 85 -27.15 -26.36 -7.32
CA TYR A 85 -26.65 -25.05 -6.88
C TYR A 85 -25.25 -25.17 -6.27
N GLY A 86 -25.06 -26.10 -5.32
CA GLY A 86 -23.78 -26.34 -4.64
C GLY A 86 -22.66 -26.75 -5.61
N GLY A 87 -22.97 -27.59 -6.59
CA GLY A 87 -22.04 -28.00 -7.64
C GLY A 87 -21.67 -26.91 -8.66
N ALA A 88 -22.27 -25.71 -8.59
CA ALA A 88 -21.95 -24.55 -9.43
C ALA A 88 -20.99 -23.55 -8.75
N TRP A 89 -20.51 -23.86 -7.54
CA TRP A 89 -19.53 -23.07 -6.82
C TRP A 89 -18.17 -23.74 -6.87
N THR A 90 -17.14 -22.97 -7.23
CA THR A 90 -15.77 -23.46 -7.20
C THR A 90 -15.10 -22.96 -5.93
N ARG A 91 -14.62 -23.91 -5.11
CA ARG A 91 -13.79 -23.62 -3.93
C ARG A 91 -12.42 -23.20 -4.43
N ILE A 92 -12.05 -21.95 -4.20
CA ILE A 92 -10.70 -21.45 -4.41
C ILE A 92 -10.07 -21.31 -3.03
N GLU A 93 -9.10 -22.17 -2.75
CA GLU A 93 -8.21 -21.97 -1.62
C GLU A 93 -7.06 -21.11 -2.08
N ILE A 94 -6.96 -19.88 -1.56
CA ILE A 94 -5.76 -19.09 -1.74
C ILE A 94 -4.73 -19.69 -0.78
N PRO A 95 -3.64 -20.32 -1.27
CA PRO A 95 -2.66 -20.93 -0.40
C PRO A 95 -2.15 -19.87 0.59
N LYS A 96 -2.05 -20.24 1.87
CA LYS A 96 -1.41 -19.39 2.87
C LYS A 96 -0.02 -19.05 2.34
N LEU A 97 0.20 -17.79 1.97
CA LEU A 97 1.51 -17.24 1.69
C LEU A 97 2.38 -17.54 2.93
N ARG A 98 3.18 -18.61 2.85
CA ARG A 98 4.22 -18.82 3.85
C ARG A 98 5.20 -17.68 3.64
N TYR A 99 5.31 -16.80 4.63
CA TYR A 99 6.35 -15.78 4.71
C TYR A 99 7.70 -16.49 4.76
N ARG A 100 8.25 -16.81 3.59
CA ARG A 100 9.70 -16.94 3.44
C ARG A 100 10.25 -15.52 3.43
N LYS A 101 11.39 -15.31 4.11
CA LYS A 101 12.21 -14.11 3.93
C LYS A 101 12.30 -13.83 2.43
N PRO A 102 12.04 -12.60 1.96
CA PRO A 102 12.05 -12.29 0.54
C PRO A 102 13.45 -12.54 -0.01
N HIS A 103 13.65 -13.68 -0.67
CA HIS A 103 14.79 -13.86 -1.54
C HIS A 103 14.40 -13.25 -2.89
N VAL A 104 14.91 -12.05 -3.16
CA VAL A 104 14.88 -11.48 -4.51
C VAL A 104 15.93 -12.24 -5.29
N SER A 105 15.51 -12.91 -6.36
CA SER A 105 16.37 -13.70 -7.25
C SER A 105 16.95 -12.83 -8.36
N SER A 106 16.28 -11.74 -8.71
CA SER A 106 16.68 -10.79 -9.75
C SER A 106 16.02 -9.43 -9.54
N ILE A 107 16.72 -8.33 -9.81
CA ILE A 107 16.13 -6.99 -9.75
C ILE A 107 15.31 -6.76 -11.02
N THR A 108 14.03 -7.11 -10.97
CA THR A 108 13.08 -6.94 -12.07
C THR A 108 11.79 -6.30 -11.56
N GLU A 109 11.08 -5.61 -12.44
CA GLU A 109 9.76 -5.02 -12.12
C GLU A 109 8.77 -6.08 -11.63
N ARG A 110 8.83 -7.30 -12.18
CA ARG A 110 8.00 -8.42 -11.74
C ARG A 110 8.26 -8.79 -10.28
N GLU A 111 9.52 -8.84 -9.86
CA GLU A 111 9.87 -9.14 -8.48
C GLU A 111 9.46 -7.99 -7.55
N TYR A 112 9.67 -6.74 -7.97
CA TYR A 112 9.17 -5.56 -7.27
C TYR A 112 7.65 -5.61 -7.03
N LEU A 113 6.85 -5.84 -8.07
CA LEU A 113 5.39 -5.93 -7.96
C LEU A 113 4.94 -7.13 -7.13
N SER A 114 5.67 -8.25 -7.21
CA SER A 114 5.44 -9.42 -6.37
C SER A 114 5.66 -9.12 -4.88
N LEU A 115 6.65 -8.28 -4.52
CA LEU A 115 6.82 -7.79 -3.15
C LEU A 115 5.62 -6.94 -2.72
N LEU A 116 5.17 -6.00 -3.56
CA LEU A 116 4.01 -5.16 -3.25
C LEU A 116 2.73 -5.98 -3.05
N TRP A 117 2.50 -7.01 -3.87
CA TRP A 117 1.32 -7.88 -3.76
C TRP A 117 1.22 -8.65 -2.45
N LYS A 118 2.33 -8.80 -1.71
CA LYS A 118 2.29 -9.36 -0.35
C LYS A 118 1.66 -8.40 0.64
N TRP A 119 1.56 -7.11 0.34
CA TRP A 119 0.93 -6.14 1.22
C TRP A 119 -0.59 -6.17 1.10
N ARG A 120 -1.28 -6.02 2.23
CA ARG A 120 -2.74 -5.98 2.25
C ARG A 120 -3.22 -4.64 1.70
N PHE A 121 -3.91 -4.69 0.57
CA PHE A 121 -4.62 -3.54 0.00
C PHE A 121 -5.71 -3.04 0.95
N LEU A 122 -5.73 -1.73 1.23
CA LEU A 122 -6.76 -1.07 2.06
C LEU A 122 -7.66 -0.18 1.21
N SER A 123 -7.05 0.67 0.39
CA SER A 123 -7.71 1.59 -0.53
C SER A 123 -6.77 1.86 -1.70
N PRO A 124 -7.24 2.49 -2.80
CA PRO A 124 -6.34 2.97 -3.83
C PRO A 124 -5.17 3.72 -3.18
N SER A 125 -3.95 3.42 -3.64
CA SER A 125 -2.72 4.05 -3.17
C SER A 125 -2.29 3.76 -1.72
N VAL A 126 -2.96 2.88 -0.97
CA VAL A 126 -2.63 2.60 0.45
C VAL A 126 -2.66 1.11 0.76
N TYR A 127 -1.60 0.65 1.41
CA TYR A 127 -1.42 -0.74 1.82
C TYR A 127 -0.99 -0.81 3.28
N CYS A 128 -1.33 -1.91 3.96
CA CYS A 128 -0.79 -2.25 5.27
C CYS A 128 -0.10 -3.61 5.25
N HIS A 129 0.86 -3.80 6.15
CA HIS A 129 1.49 -5.11 6.27
C HIS A 129 0.47 -6.15 6.78
N GLN A 130 0.57 -7.40 6.31
CA GLN A 130 -0.45 -8.42 6.61
C GLN A 130 -0.45 -8.84 8.07
N VAL A 131 0.74 -8.94 8.66
CA VAL A 131 0.96 -9.40 10.04
C VAL A 131 0.96 -8.19 10.98
N ASN A 132 1.95 -7.31 10.82
CA ASN A 132 2.08 -6.08 11.61
C ASN A 132 1.21 -4.94 11.03
N ARG A 133 -0.04 -4.86 11.49
CA ARG A 133 -1.00 -3.84 11.02
C ARG A 133 -0.70 -2.41 11.52
N ASN A 134 0.45 -2.18 12.15
CA ASN A 134 0.89 -0.83 12.51
C ASN A 134 1.75 -0.19 11.41
N ILE A 135 2.24 -0.95 10.43
CA ILE A 135 3.05 -0.44 9.32
C ILE A 135 2.21 -0.31 8.05
N TYR A 136 2.28 0.88 7.45
CA TYR A 136 1.55 1.27 6.25
C TYR A 136 2.52 1.83 5.21
N ILE A 137 2.28 1.48 3.96
CA ILE A 137 2.90 2.14 2.81
C ILE A 137 1.81 2.80 1.97
N CYS A 138 2.11 3.97 1.42
CA CYS A 138 1.19 4.67 0.54
C CYS A 138 1.90 5.40 -0.58
N GLU A 139 1.17 5.69 -1.65
CA GLU A 139 1.65 6.54 -2.74
C GLU A 139 1.61 8.00 -2.30
N GLY A 140 2.76 8.66 -2.37
CA GLY A 140 2.94 10.08 -2.06
C GLY A 140 2.49 11.00 -3.19
N THR A 141 1.29 10.79 -3.72
CA THR A 141 0.68 11.72 -4.70
C THR A 141 0.31 13.05 -4.02
N LYS A 142 0.22 14.15 -4.79
CA LYS A 142 -0.12 15.48 -4.23
C LYS A 142 -1.38 15.45 -3.36
N ASP A 143 -2.42 14.76 -3.82
CA ASP A 143 -3.69 14.61 -3.08
C ASP A 143 -3.56 13.80 -1.78
N ASN A 144 -2.78 12.71 -1.80
CA ASN A 144 -2.56 11.89 -0.62
C ASN A 144 -1.68 12.63 0.40
N LEU A 145 -0.62 13.28 -0.08
CA LEU A 145 0.25 14.12 0.76
C LEU A 145 -0.57 15.22 1.42
N LYS A 146 -1.41 15.94 0.68
CA LYS A 146 -2.32 16.95 1.24
C LYS A 146 -3.13 16.42 2.41
N LYS A 147 -3.83 15.30 2.22
CA LYS A 147 -4.65 14.67 3.28
C LYS A 147 -3.82 14.23 4.50
N ILE A 148 -2.64 13.65 4.27
CA ILE A 148 -1.74 13.19 5.34
C ILE A 148 -1.22 14.38 6.15
N LEU A 149 -0.76 15.41 5.46
CA LEU A 149 -0.12 16.60 6.01
C LEU A 149 -1.13 17.52 6.72
N GLU A 150 -2.32 17.75 6.16
CA GLU A 150 -3.41 18.47 6.82
C GLU A 150 -3.80 17.80 8.15
N LYS A 151 -4.00 16.48 8.15
CA LYS A 151 -4.35 15.72 9.37
C LYS A 151 -3.27 15.81 10.46
N ARG A 152 -2.00 15.94 10.07
CA ARG A 152 -0.85 15.94 10.98
C ARG A 152 -0.47 17.33 11.48
N SER A 153 -0.64 18.36 10.66
CA SER A 153 -0.39 19.77 11.03
C SER A 153 -1.27 20.23 12.18
N ALA A 154 -2.56 19.92 12.15
CA ALA A 154 -3.51 20.19 13.23
C ALA A 154 -3.10 19.58 14.58
N LYS A 155 -2.20 18.58 14.57
CA LYS A 155 -1.81 17.80 15.73
C LYS A 155 -0.33 17.93 16.11
N LYS A 156 0.45 18.75 15.38
CA LYS A 156 1.91 18.89 15.54
C LYS A 156 2.63 17.54 15.56
N ASN A 157 2.28 16.68 14.60
CA ASN A 157 2.68 15.26 14.61
C ASN A 157 3.93 14.98 13.80
N GLY A 158 4.72 14.04 14.33
CA GLY A 158 5.96 13.48 13.83
C GLY A 158 6.00 13.08 12.36
N THR A 159 6.20 14.07 11.52
CA THR A 159 6.42 13.93 10.07
C THR A 159 7.89 14.19 9.83
N ILE A 160 8.60 13.21 9.29
CA ILE A 160 10.01 13.34 8.92
C ILE A 160 10.13 13.19 7.41
N LEU A 161 10.90 14.08 6.82
CA LEU A 161 11.32 13.97 5.43
C LEU A 161 12.67 13.27 5.36
N ILE A 162 12.79 12.23 4.54
CA ILE A 162 14.06 11.56 4.25
C ILE A 162 14.47 11.96 2.83
N GLN A 163 15.67 12.51 2.71
CA GLN A 163 16.20 13.04 1.46
C GLN A 163 17.66 12.64 1.30
N GLU A 164 18.10 12.42 0.07
CA GLU A 164 19.50 12.08 -0.19
C GLU A 164 20.37 13.33 -0.38
N LEU A 165 21.62 13.23 0.03
CA LEU A 165 22.65 14.26 -0.15
C LEU A 165 24.01 13.58 -0.28
N ASP A 166 24.90 14.09 -1.13
CA ASP A 166 26.26 13.54 -1.27
C ASP A 166 27.15 13.99 -0.09
N LEU A 167 26.92 13.38 1.08
CA LEU A 167 27.59 13.74 2.33
C LEU A 167 29.12 13.67 2.19
N ASP A 168 29.64 12.67 1.48
CA ASP A 168 31.08 12.45 1.34
C ASP A 168 31.71 13.47 0.42
N ALA A 169 31.08 13.80 -0.72
CA ALA A 169 31.59 14.84 -1.59
C ALA A 169 31.64 16.20 -0.87
N ILE A 170 30.61 16.53 -0.08
CA ILE A 170 30.56 17.79 0.67
C ILE A 170 31.66 17.87 1.75
N ARG A 171 31.90 16.77 2.48
CA ARG A 171 32.96 16.71 3.52
C ARG A 171 34.35 16.94 2.94
N HIS A 172 34.60 16.41 1.76
CA HIS A 172 35.92 16.43 1.12
C HIS A 172 36.05 17.55 0.08
N ASP A 173 35.10 18.48 0.02
CA ASP A 173 35.01 19.55 -1.00
C ASP A 173 35.20 19.03 -2.44
N GLN A 174 34.57 17.90 -2.74
CA GLN A 174 34.53 17.28 -4.06
C GLN A 174 33.25 17.67 -4.81
N LEU A 175 33.22 17.37 -6.11
CA LEU A 175 32.02 17.58 -6.92
C LEU A 175 30.90 16.64 -6.44
N GLU A 176 29.78 17.23 -6.02
CA GLU A 176 28.61 16.49 -5.53
C GLU A 176 27.94 15.69 -6.66
N THR A 177 27.59 14.44 -6.36
CA THR A 177 26.75 13.63 -7.25
C THR A 177 25.32 14.16 -7.22
N GLU A 178 24.79 14.51 -8.40
CA GLU A 178 23.41 14.95 -8.52
C GLU A 178 22.45 13.80 -8.83
N THR A 179 21.34 13.73 -8.11
CA THR A 179 20.29 12.73 -8.33
C THR A 179 18.97 13.37 -8.74
N GLN A 180 18.08 12.58 -9.34
CA GLN A 180 16.77 13.04 -9.77
C GLN A 180 15.86 13.48 -8.61
N TYR A 181 16.05 12.92 -7.41
CA TYR A 181 15.14 13.10 -6.29
C TYR A 181 15.67 14.01 -5.18
N GLN A 182 16.86 14.58 -5.34
CA GLN A 182 17.47 15.55 -4.42
C GLN A 182 16.66 16.84 -4.21
N GLU A 183 15.77 17.21 -5.14
CA GLU A 183 15.01 18.47 -5.09
C GLU A 183 13.48 18.26 -5.21
N VAL A 184 12.99 17.07 -4.83
CA VAL A 184 11.55 16.75 -4.89
C VAL A 184 10.73 17.72 -4.04
N PHE A 185 11.25 18.09 -2.87
CA PHE A 185 10.60 19.03 -1.96
C PHE A 185 11.35 20.36 -1.96
N GLN A 186 10.60 21.46 -2.01
CA GLN A 186 11.18 22.80 -1.82
C GLN A 186 11.57 22.97 -0.36
N LEU A 187 12.88 22.93 -0.10
CA LEU A 187 13.43 23.16 1.23
C LEU A 187 13.92 24.61 1.40
N PRO A 188 13.87 25.17 2.62
CA PRO A 188 14.50 26.45 2.92
C PRO A 188 16.01 26.40 2.63
N LYS A 189 16.54 27.34 1.83
CA LYS A 189 17.97 27.37 1.45
C LYS A 189 18.91 27.36 2.65
N ALA A 190 18.57 28.12 3.70
CA ALA A 190 19.35 28.20 4.93
C ALA A 190 19.54 26.83 5.63
N MET A 191 18.59 25.90 5.47
CA MET A 191 18.71 24.55 6.03
C MET A 191 19.84 23.76 5.34
N LEU A 192 19.83 23.76 4.00
CA LEU A 192 20.84 23.06 3.22
C LEU A 192 22.22 23.71 3.40
N GLU A 193 22.29 25.04 3.41
CA GLU A 193 23.54 25.79 3.67
C GLU A 193 24.11 25.48 5.06
N GLY A 194 23.25 25.42 6.09
CA GLY A 194 23.65 25.03 7.44
C GLY A 194 24.22 23.61 7.49
N VAL A 195 23.57 22.66 6.82
CA VAL A 195 24.07 21.28 6.72
C VAL A 195 25.39 21.19 5.97
N LYS A 196 25.54 21.91 4.84
CA LYS A 196 26.81 21.96 4.09
C LYS A 196 27.93 22.56 4.93
N SER A 197 27.65 23.64 5.65
CA SER A 197 28.62 24.27 6.55
C SER A 197 29.01 23.33 7.70
N PHE A 198 28.05 22.60 8.27
CA PHE A 198 28.32 21.61 9.32
C PHE A 198 29.18 20.46 8.79
N LEU A 199 28.87 19.90 7.63
CA LEU A 199 29.62 18.79 7.03
C LEU A 199 31.06 19.15 6.68
N ARG A 200 31.31 20.37 6.20
CA ARG A 200 32.66 20.86 5.90
C ARG A 200 33.53 21.11 7.13
N THR A 201 32.91 21.39 8.27
CA THR A 201 33.60 21.73 9.52
C THR A 201 33.66 20.57 10.51
N SER A 202 32.78 19.59 10.36
CA SER A 202 32.67 18.41 11.21
C SER A 202 33.55 17.28 10.68
N TYR A 203 34.35 16.70 11.57
CA TYR A 203 35.11 15.46 11.31
C TYR A 203 34.26 14.19 11.54
N SER A 204 32.95 14.35 11.77
CA SER A 204 32.06 13.20 11.97
C SER A 204 31.75 12.49 10.65
N GLU A 205 31.96 11.17 10.64
CA GLU A 205 31.61 10.27 9.53
C GLU A 205 30.16 9.77 9.60
N ASP A 206 29.26 10.50 10.28
CA ASP A 206 27.85 10.14 10.39
C ASP A 206 27.21 9.90 9.01
N LYS A 207 26.61 8.74 8.79
CA LYS A 207 25.94 8.40 7.52
C LYS A 207 24.62 9.14 7.31
N ILE A 208 24.08 9.74 8.37
CA ILE A 208 22.80 10.46 8.36
C ILE A 208 22.97 11.76 9.13
N ILE A 209 22.64 12.87 8.48
CA ILE A 209 22.60 14.21 9.10
C ILE A 209 21.16 14.66 9.23
N SER A 210 20.86 15.33 10.34
CA SER A 210 19.52 15.81 10.64
C SER A 210 19.48 17.32 10.69
N ALA A 211 18.49 17.94 10.07
CA ALA A 211 18.25 19.36 10.13
C ALA A 211 16.82 19.65 10.55
N SER A 212 16.65 20.34 11.68
CA SER A 212 15.34 20.77 12.15
C SER A 212 14.75 21.81 11.21
N TRP A 213 13.44 21.76 11.01
CA TRP A 213 12.75 22.75 10.18
C TRP A 213 12.90 24.15 10.81
N PRO A 214 13.31 25.19 10.04
CA PRO A 214 13.42 26.55 10.57
C PRO A 214 12.06 27.06 11.09
N ASP A 215 12.11 27.99 12.03
CA ASP A 215 10.99 28.42 12.88
C ASP A 215 9.62 28.40 12.17
N HIS A 216 8.72 27.63 12.79
CA HIS A 216 7.36 27.23 12.38
C HIS A 216 6.66 28.17 11.37
N PRO A 217 6.85 27.99 10.05
CA PRO A 217 5.97 28.62 9.09
C PRO A 217 4.54 28.10 9.31
N PRO A 218 3.50 28.93 9.17
CA PRO A 218 2.13 28.46 9.25
C PRO A 218 1.89 27.49 8.08
N GLY A 219 1.75 26.20 8.39
CA GLY A 219 1.54 25.18 7.36
C GLY A 219 1.90 23.77 7.82
N PRO A 220 1.68 22.78 6.96
CA PRO A 220 1.91 21.39 7.30
C PRO A 220 3.33 20.96 6.93
N THR A 221 4.33 21.60 7.54
CA THR A 221 5.73 21.29 7.28
C THR A 221 6.21 20.09 8.10
N PRO A 222 7.22 19.34 7.62
CA PRO A 222 7.90 18.33 8.41
C PRO A 222 8.51 18.93 9.69
N GLN A 223 8.70 18.08 10.71
CA GLN A 223 9.40 18.46 11.93
C GLN A 223 10.92 18.56 11.68
N GLU A 224 11.45 17.62 10.91
CA GLU A 224 12.87 17.46 10.65
C GLU A 224 13.07 16.86 9.25
N VAL A 225 14.19 17.23 8.62
CA VAL A 225 14.71 16.60 7.42
C VAL A 225 15.92 15.76 7.79
N LEU A 226 15.90 14.49 7.41
CA LEU A 226 17.04 13.59 7.52
C LEU A 226 17.69 13.43 6.15
N TYR A 227 18.92 13.90 6.06
CA TYR A 227 19.81 13.72 4.91
C TYR A 227 20.55 12.40 5.06
N THR A 228 20.32 11.48 4.12
CA THR A 228 21.05 10.21 4.02
C THR A 228 22.02 10.26 2.84
N HIS A 229 23.12 9.51 2.90
CA HIS A 229 24.05 9.42 1.79
C HIS A 229 23.41 8.78 0.55
N ILE A 230 23.92 9.10 -0.64
CA ILE A 230 23.46 8.52 -1.90
C ILE A 230 23.96 7.06 -1.96
N PRO A 231 23.06 6.06 -2.07
CA PRO A 231 23.50 4.67 -2.14
C PRO A 231 24.22 4.39 -3.47
N GLY A 232 25.34 3.68 -3.37
CA GLY A 232 26.39 3.60 -4.39
C GLY A 232 25.94 3.22 -5.80
N LEU A 233 26.08 4.18 -6.70
CA LEU A 233 26.46 4.02 -8.11
C LEU A 233 27.38 5.20 -8.44
N ARG A 234 28.70 5.08 -8.19
CA ARG A 234 29.67 6.04 -8.72
C ARG A 234 29.91 5.66 -10.18
N GLN A 235 29.77 6.64 -11.09
CA GLN A 235 30.06 6.45 -12.51
C GLN A 235 31.48 5.88 -12.67
N GLY A 236 31.59 4.63 -13.15
CA GLY A 236 32.87 3.95 -13.41
C GLY A 236 33.02 2.56 -12.80
N ASP A 237 32.20 2.17 -11.81
CA ASP A 237 32.28 0.85 -11.18
C ASP A 237 31.31 -0.16 -11.82
N GLU A 238 31.65 -0.66 -13.01
CA GLU A 238 30.87 -1.67 -13.76
C GLU A 238 30.91 -3.09 -13.14
N ALA A 239 31.46 -3.26 -11.92
CA ALA A 239 31.79 -4.58 -11.36
C ALA A 239 31.08 -4.96 -10.05
N TYR A 240 30.00 -4.27 -9.65
CA TYR A 240 29.20 -4.70 -8.50
C TYR A 240 28.04 -5.60 -8.95
N GLU A 241 28.09 -6.87 -8.54
CA GLU A 241 26.98 -7.82 -8.74
C GLU A 241 25.67 -7.19 -8.25
N SER A 242 24.60 -7.28 -9.03
CA SER A 242 23.35 -6.57 -8.74
C SER A 242 22.75 -6.93 -7.36
N ALA A 243 23.02 -8.13 -6.85
CA ALA A 243 22.64 -8.54 -5.50
C ALA A 243 23.35 -7.73 -4.39
N SER A 244 24.62 -7.35 -4.60
CA SER A 244 25.38 -6.51 -3.67
C SER A 244 24.82 -5.08 -3.62
N LEU A 245 24.43 -4.52 -4.78
CA LEU A 245 23.82 -3.19 -4.88
C LEU A 245 22.46 -3.13 -4.18
N LEU A 246 21.62 -4.16 -4.35
CA LEU A 246 20.34 -4.24 -3.65
C LEU A 246 20.51 -4.21 -2.13
N SER A 247 21.53 -4.90 -1.61
CA SER A 247 21.83 -4.88 -0.17
C SER A 247 22.22 -3.49 0.30
N VAL A 248 23.09 -2.78 -0.45
CA VAL A 248 23.52 -1.41 -0.11
C VAL A 248 22.34 -0.45 -0.07
N TYR A 249 21.48 -0.47 -1.10
CA TYR A 249 20.29 0.37 -1.13
C TYR A 249 19.32 0.03 0.00
N THR A 250 19.11 -1.26 0.27
CA THR A 250 18.18 -1.72 1.32
C THR A 250 18.67 -1.28 2.69
N GLU A 251 19.96 -1.46 3.00
CA GLU A 251 20.54 -1.00 4.26
C GLU A 251 20.45 0.52 4.42
N THR A 252 20.67 1.28 3.34
CA THR A 252 20.53 2.74 3.37
C THR A 252 19.12 3.17 3.76
N TYR A 253 18.08 2.55 3.18
CA TYR A 253 16.69 2.80 3.61
C TYR A 253 16.43 2.37 5.05
N ILE A 254 16.96 1.22 5.47
CA ILE A 254 16.80 0.72 6.85
C ILE A 254 17.42 1.70 7.85
N GLU A 255 18.67 2.13 7.63
CA GLU A 255 19.36 3.11 8.47
C GLU A 255 18.55 4.41 8.55
N ALA A 256 18.06 4.92 7.42
CA ALA A 256 17.23 6.13 7.38
C ALA A 256 15.90 5.97 8.15
N PHE A 257 15.22 4.83 8.03
CA PHE A 257 13.98 4.56 8.77
C PHE A 257 14.23 4.42 10.26
N LYS A 258 15.32 3.76 10.68
CA LYS A 258 15.73 3.66 12.10
C LYS A 258 15.94 5.05 12.68
N ALA A 259 16.79 5.85 12.04
CA ALA A 259 17.10 7.20 12.48
C ALA A 259 15.82 8.04 12.62
N ALA A 260 14.93 8.00 11.62
CA ALA A 260 13.66 8.71 11.68
C ALA A 260 12.78 8.28 12.87
N ILE A 261 12.60 6.98 13.08
CA ILE A 261 11.77 6.45 14.17
C ILE A 261 12.39 6.74 15.55
N GLU A 262 13.72 6.82 15.62
CA GLU A 262 14.44 7.21 16.82
C GLU A 262 14.16 8.64 17.25
N ARG A 263 14.16 9.58 16.31
CA ARG A 263 13.97 11.01 16.57
C ARG A 263 12.60 11.39 17.12
N VAL A 264 11.54 10.69 16.73
CA VAL A 264 10.16 11.15 16.98
C VAL A 264 9.55 10.55 18.25
N ALA A 265 10.19 9.55 18.86
CA ALA A 265 9.53 8.67 19.83
C ALA A 265 9.42 9.19 21.28
N VAL A 266 9.60 10.48 21.53
CA VAL A 266 9.60 11.05 22.89
C VAL A 266 8.24 11.68 23.28
N SER A 267 7.35 11.95 22.32
CA SER A 267 6.07 12.64 22.56
C SER A 267 4.86 11.69 22.71
N ARG A 268 4.02 11.92 23.73
CA ARG A 268 2.73 11.22 23.94
C ARG A 268 1.74 11.41 22.79
N LEU A 269 1.87 12.49 22.01
CA LEU A 269 1.02 12.74 20.85
C LEU A 269 1.38 11.82 19.67
N VAL A 270 2.69 11.63 19.47
CA VAL A 270 3.24 10.74 18.42
C VAL A 270 2.86 9.29 18.71
N SER A 271 2.89 8.85 19.96
CA SER A 271 2.52 7.47 20.30
C SER A 271 1.05 7.14 19.97
N ARG A 272 0.15 8.14 20.00
CA ARG A 272 -1.27 7.98 19.67
C ARG A 272 -1.55 8.03 18.17
N GLU A 273 -0.94 8.98 17.47
CA GLU A 273 -1.26 9.29 16.06
C GLU A 273 -0.33 8.59 15.06
N GLY A 274 0.86 8.21 15.50
CA GLY A 274 1.89 7.56 14.69
C GLY A 274 2.84 8.51 13.97
N ILE A 275 3.87 7.94 13.35
CA ILE A 275 4.89 8.65 12.56
C ILE A 275 4.51 8.62 11.07
N CYS A 276 4.87 9.67 10.33
CA CYS A 276 4.89 9.62 8.87
C CYS A 276 6.28 9.90 8.35
N LEU A 277 6.76 9.02 7.49
CA LEU A 277 8.00 9.20 6.76
C LEU A 277 7.64 9.57 5.31
N LEU A 278 8.14 10.70 4.85
CA LEU A 278 8.09 11.10 3.45
C LEU A 278 9.42 10.69 2.82
N VAL A 279 9.38 9.88 1.77
CA VAL A 279 10.58 9.24 1.23
C VAL A 279 10.49 9.24 -0.30
N SER A 280 11.53 9.68 -0.98
CA SER A 280 11.68 9.54 -2.42
C SER A 280 12.60 8.37 -2.77
N PRO A 281 12.56 7.83 -4.01
CA PRO A 281 13.57 6.89 -4.47
C PRO A 281 14.99 7.46 -4.29
N LEU A 282 15.85 6.74 -3.59
CA LEU A 282 17.26 7.08 -3.38
C LEU A 282 18.15 6.49 -4.50
N GLY A 283 19.28 7.12 -4.79
CA GLY A 283 20.36 6.61 -5.64
C GLY A 283 20.16 6.80 -7.15
N VAL A 284 19.15 7.56 -7.59
CA VAL A 284 18.84 7.69 -9.02
C VAL A 284 19.57 8.88 -9.64
N VAL A 285 20.79 8.65 -10.13
CA VAL A 285 21.70 9.68 -10.69
C VAL A 285 21.09 10.40 -11.91
N LYS A 286 21.34 11.71 -12.04
CA LYS A 286 20.94 12.49 -13.23
C LYS A 286 21.79 12.10 -14.46
N GLY A 287 21.21 12.21 -15.66
CA GLY A 287 21.94 11.99 -16.92
C GLY A 287 22.15 10.53 -17.34
N LEU A 288 21.54 9.56 -16.64
CA LEU A 288 21.54 8.15 -17.05
C LEU A 288 20.74 7.94 -18.34
N SER A 289 21.09 6.90 -19.11
CA SER A 289 20.27 6.44 -20.25
C SER A 289 18.88 5.99 -19.77
N PRO A 290 17.85 5.98 -20.62
CA PRO A 290 16.52 5.52 -20.24
C PRO A 290 16.49 4.11 -19.64
N GLU A 291 17.28 3.18 -20.19
CA GLU A 291 17.36 1.80 -19.66
C GLU A 291 18.04 1.76 -18.28
N ALA A 292 19.16 2.47 -18.13
CA ALA A 292 19.88 2.57 -16.86
C ALA A 292 19.00 3.26 -15.79
N LEU A 293 18.25 4.28 -16.19
CA LEU A 293 17.32 4.98 -15.31
C LEU A 293 16.21 4.05 -14.80
N HIS A 294 15.56 3.31 -15.71
CA HIS A 294 14.54 2.32 -15.36
C HIS A 294 15.10 1.25 -14.40
N ALA A 295 16.30 0.74 -14.68
CA ALA A 295 16.96 -0.26 -13.84
C ALA A 295 17.24 0.28 -12.43
N THR A 296 17.78 1.49 -12.31
CA THR A 296 18.07 2.12 -11.01
C THR A 296 16.80 2.48 -10.24
N LYS A 297 15.74 2.95 -10.92
CA LYS A 297 14.42 3.15 -10.30
C LYS A 297 13.85 1.83 -9.78
N THR A 298 13.94 0.74 -10.55
CA THR A 298 13.51 -0.60 -10.13
C THR A 298 14.29 -1.08 -8.92
N LEU A 299 15.62 -0.94 -8.93
CA LEU A 299 16.50 -1.26 -7.80
C LEU A 299 16.09 -0.52 -6.54
N SER A 300 15.97 0.81 -6.62
CA SER A 300 15.63 1.66 -5.49
C SER A 300 14.24 1.35 -4.91
N LYS A 301 13.23 1.17 -5.77
CA LYS A 301 11.87 0.81 -5.34
C LYS A 301 11.79 -0.62 -4.76
N THR A 302 12.60 -1.55 -5.27
CA THR A 302 12.72 -2.91 -4.71
C THR A 302 13.36 -2.87 -3.32
N ALA A 303 14.47 -2.14 -3.17
CA ALA A 303 15.16 -1.94 -1.91
C ALA A 303 14.25 -1.27 -0.86
N PHE A 304 13.49 -0.25 -1.28
CA PHE A 304 12.47 0.39 -0.45
C PHE A 304 11.48 -0.65 0.11
N LEU A 305 10.87 -1.48 -0.73
CA LEU A 305 9.92 -2.49 -0.26
C LEU A 305 10.57 -3.54 0.66
N GLN A 306 11.81 -3.95 0.40
CA GLN A 306 12.56 -4.85 1.30
C GLN A 306 12.88 -4.21 2.65
N ALA A 307 13.22 -2.92 2.67
CA ALA A 307 13.48 -2.17 3.90
C ALA A 307 12.21 -2.01 4.73
N VAL A 308 11.08 -1.66 4.11
CA VAL A 308 9.78 -1.54 4.79
C VAL A 308 9.29 -2.91 5.29
N GLU A 309 9.52 -3.98 4.53
CA GLU A 309 9.22 -5.34 4.97
C GLU A 309 10.05 -5.74 6.21
N SER A 310 11.35 -5.42 6.21
CA SER A 310 12.24 -5.63 7.35
C SER A 310 11.76 -4.84 8.57
N LEU A 311 11.38 -3.58 8.37
CA LEU A 311 10.77 -2.75 9.40
C LEU A 311 9.49 -3.37 9.98
N ALA A 312 8.62 -3.92 9.12
CA ALA A 312 7.34 -4.50 9.53
C ALA A 312 7.46 -5.84 10.28
N MET A 313 8.55 -6.57 10.05
CA MET A 313 8.90 -7.77 10.82
C MET A 313 9.60 -7.46 12.15
N GLU A 314 9.61 -6.19 12.56
CA GLU A 314 10.18 -5.69 13.82
C GLU A 314 11.68 -5.94 13.98
N THR A 315 12.39 -6.36 12.93
CA THR A 315 13.86 -6.59 12.98
C THR A 315 14.66 -5.31 13.19
N VAL A 316 13.99 -4.16 13.11
CA VAL A 316 14.58 -2.82 12.97
C VAL A 316 14.03 -1.84 14.02
N ILE A 317 12.89 -2.15 14.66
CA ILE A 317 12.21 -1.25 15.60
C ILE A 317 12.54 -1.68 17.04
N PRO A 318 12.98 -0.77 17.92
CA PRO A 318 13.11 -1.08 19.35
C PRO A 318 11.79 -1.60 19.93
N GLU A 319 11.82 -2.60 20.81
CA GLU A 319 10.61 -3.23 21.36
C GLU A 319 9.61 -2.22 21.95
N SER A 320 10.13 -1.16 22.59
CA SER A 320 9.35 -0.05 23.15
C SER A 320 8.49 0.71 22.14
N LYS A 321 8.78 0.56 20.83
CA LYS A 321 8.11 1.22 19.71
C LYS A 321 7.40 0.24 18.77
N SER A 322 7.38 -1.06 19.06
CA SER A 322 6.71 -2.11 18.26
C SER A 322 5.23 -1.82 17.94
N ARG A 323 4.53 -1.12 18.85
CA ARG A 323 3.11 -0.75 18.70
C ARG A 323 2.88 0.58 17.99
N LEU A 324 3.94 1.30 17.63
CA LEU A 324 3.84 2.60 17.01
C LEU A 324 3.30 2.48 15.59
N ARG A 325 2.28 3.27 15.25
CA ARG A 325 1.78 3.34 13.88
C ARG A 325 2.78 4.10 13.02
N ILE A 326 3.22 3.52 11.92
CA ILE A 326 4.18 4.13 11.01
C ILE A 326 3.58 4.09 9.61
N THR A 327 3.54 5.25 8.95
CA THR A 327 3.13 5.39 7.56
C THR A 327 4.31 5.88 6.74
N ILE A 328 4.66 5.16 5.69
CA ILE A 328 5.76 5.53 4.79
C ILE A 328 5.14 5.88 3.44
N ALA A 329 5.25 7.14 3.04
CA ALA A 329 4.77 7.64 1.76
C ALA A 329 5.93 7.65 0.76
N LEU A 330 5.84 6.85 -0.29
CA LEU A 330 6.80 6.86 -1.39
C LEU A 330 6.42 7.97 -2.38
N VAL A 331 7.26 8.98 -2.50
CA VAL A 331 7.03 10.21 -3.26
C VAL A 331 7.89 10.16 -4.51
N ASP A 332 7.23 10.12 -5.66
CA ASP A 332 7.87 10.17 -6.97
C ASP A 332 7.06 11.17 -7.79
N PRO A 333 7.51 12.44 -7.93
CA PRO A 333 6.75 13.48 -8.61
C PRO A 333 6.57 13.18 -10.11
N GLU A 334 7.42 12.30 -10.65
CA GLU A 334 7.34 11.85 -12.03
C GLU A 334 6.38 10.66 -12.18
N SER A 335 5.69 10.20 -11.13
CA SER A 335 4.78 9.05 -11.20
C SER A 335 3.41 9.36 -10.58
N VAL A 336 2.34 9.03 -11.31
CA VAL A 336 0.96 9.08 -10.78
C VAL A 336 0.68 7.91 -9.83
N ALA A 337 1.49 6.85 -9.90
CA ALA A 337 1.38 5.69 -9.03
C ALA A 337 2.76 5.19 -8.56
N PRO A 338 3.47 5.95 -7.69
CA PRO A 338 4.84 5.67 -7.25
C PRO A 338 5.11 4.22 -6.78
N LEU A 339 4.12 3.58 -6.16
CA LEU A 339 4.23 2.19 -5.68
C LEU A 339 3.81 1.14 -6.73
N ARG A 340 2.99 1.49 -7.71
CA ARG A 340 2.44 0.53 -8.69
C ARG A 340 3.07 0.66 -10.06
N SER A 341 3.89 1.67 -10.28
CA SER A 341 4.56 1.96 -11.53
C SER A 341 6.02 2.32 -11.27
N VAL A 342 6.93 1.66 -11.97
CA VAL A 342 8.36 2.03 -11.95
C VAL A 342 8.57 3.32 -12.72
N ASP A 343 8.08 3.36 -13.96
CA ASP A 343 8.22 4.51 -14.85
C ASP A 343 6.97 5.38 -14.88
N THR A 344 7.19 6.62 -15.31
CA THR A 344 6.17 7.58 -15.69
C THR A 344 5.40 7.09 -16.90
N ASN A 345 4.09 7.22 -16.88
CA ASN A 345 3.27 6.97 -18.05
C ASN A 345 2.18 8.04 -18.16
N VAL A 346 2.53 9.33 -18.31
CA VAL A 346 1.55 10.37 -18.70
C VAL A 346 2.17 11.57 -19.44
N MET A 347 1.44 12.01 -20.47
CA MET A 347 1.64 13.11 -21.43
C MET A 347 1.86 14.54 -20.88
N PHE A 348 2.13 14.75 -19.58
CA PHE A 348 2.30 16.10 -19.01
C PHE A 348 3.44 16.14 -17.98
N PRO A 349 4.67 16.52 -18.39
CA PRO A 349 5.80 16.68 -17.49
C PRO A 349 5.74 18.07 -16.85
N SER A 350 5.21 18.18 -15.64
CA SER A 350 5.54 19.34 -14.79
C SER A 350 6.37 18.83 -13.62
N ARG A 351 7.69 18.92 -13.77
CA ARG A 351 8.70 18.63 -12.73
C ARG A 351 8.71 19.75 -11.67
N GLU A 352 7.53 20.15 -11.23
CA GLU A 352 7.39 21.17 -10.21
C GLU A 352 7.76 20.53 -8.87
N SER A 353 8.81 21.07 -8.26
CA SER A 353 9.19 20.71 -6.89
C SER A 353 7.99 20.96 -5.98
N LEU A 354 7.69 19.99 -5.12
CA LEU A 354 6.54 20.06 -4.22
C LEU A 354 6.83 21.08 -3.13
N SER A 355 6.06 22.17 -3.15
CA SER A 355 6.11 23.16 -2.07
C SER A 355 5.21 22.75 -0.92
N PHE A 356 5.69 22.84 0.32
CA PHE A 356 4.85 22.54 1.48
C PHE A 356 3.69 23.53 1.66
N SER A 357 3.81 24.73 1.09
CA SER A 357 2.72 25.71 1.05
C SER A 357 1.50 25.21 0.29
N ASP A 358 1.68 24.39 -0.74
CA ASP A 358 0.59 23.84 -1.57
C ASP A 358 -0.34 22.90 -0.79
N PHE A 359 0.16 22.36 0.32
CA PHE A 359 -0.58 21.47 1.20
C PHE A 359 -1.29 22.20 2.34
N SER A 360 -1.13 23.53 2.43
CA SER A 360 -1.87 24.32 3.40
C SER A 360 -3.36 24.13 3.17
N PRO A 361 -4.16 23.95 4.25
CA PRO A 361 -5.60 23.92 4.10
C PRO A 361 -6.01 25.22 3.42
N ALA A 362 -6.77 25.11 2.32
CA ALA A 362 -7.36 26.29 1.71
C ALA A 362 -8.13 27.01 2.82
N SER A 363 -7.72 28.24 3.14
CA SER A 363 -8.49 29.10 4.03
C SER A 363 -9.92 29.00 3.56
N SER A 364 -10.83 28.63 4.46
CA SER A 364 -12.25 28.64 4.20
C SER A 364 -12.64 30.06 3.78
N THR A 365 -12.60 30.34 2.48
CA THR A 365 -13.43 31.33 1.81
C THR A 365 -14.84 30.77 1.77
N TRP A 366 -15.38 30.44 2.95
CA TRP A 366 -16.80 30.40 3.15
C TRP A 366 -17.18 31.82 3.51
N CYS A 367 -17.91 32.44 2.58
CA CYS A 367 -18.56 33.71 2.75
C CYS A 367 -19.11 33.82 4.18
N HIS A 368 -18.59 34.78 4.95
CA HIS A 368 -19.41 35.44 5.94
C HIS A 368 -20.50 36.18 5.15
N VAL A 369 -21.61 35.48 4.88
CA VAL A 369 -22.88 36.15 4.61
C VAL A 369 -23.37 36.63 5.96
N ILE A 370 -23.48 37.96 6.05
CA ILE A 370 -23.98 38.75 7.17
C ILE A 370 -25.35 38.25 7.62
#